data_AF-A0A2N6FZ11-F1
#
_entry.id   AF-A0A2N6FZ11-F1
#
_cell.length_a   1.000
_cell.length_b   1.000
_cell.length_c   1.000
_cell.angle_alpha   90.00
_cell.angle_beta   90.00
_cell.angle_gamma   90.00
#
_symmetry.space_group_name_H-M   'P 1'
#
loop_
_entity.id
_entity.type
_entity.pdbx_description
1 polymer ?
#
loop_
_entity_poly.entity_id
_entity_poly.type
_entity_poly.pdbx_seq_one_letter_code
_entity_poly.pdbx_strand_id
1 'polypeptide(L)'
;MEYTLVQIIHLLCAIIFIGFIFADVVIFPVIKNKLGEETYTNTINAIVSRGLKIYPPIVLILIASGGYMFTKYINSELGVFNTSLQWILLLKLLLVLLIVLGVIYTMYCKLTKKESVAFMQRFHLYALILSIAIVILAKLMFVV
;
A
#
# COMPACT_ATOMS: atom_id res chain seq x y z
N MET A 1 6.32 17.80 -17.40
CA MET A 1 7.30 17.88 -16.28
C MET A 1 6.64 17.53 -14.95
N GLU A 2 5.56 18.22 -14.57
CA GLU A 2 4.84 18.01 -13.29
C GLU A 2 4.38 16.57 -13.08
N TYR A 3 3.69 15.98 -14.06
CA TYR A 3 3.22 14.58 -13.98
C TYR A 3 4.36 13.58 -13.74
N THR A 4 5.47 13.72 -14.46
CA THR A 4 6.65 12.85 -14.31
C THR A 4 7.24 12.95 -12.91
N LEU A 5 7.32 14.16 -12.36
CA LEU A 5 7.83 14.38 -11.00
C LEU A 5 6.89 13.75 -9.96
N VAL A 6 5.58 13.94 -10.09
CA VAL A 6 4.58 13.31 -9.22
C VAL A 6 4.66 11.78 -9.30
N GLN A 7 4.85 11.23 -10.51
CA GLN A 7 5.03 9.79 -10.71
C GLN A 7 6.29 9.26 -10.03
N ILE A 8 7.42 9.98 -10.10
CA ILE A 8 8.65 9.59 -9.40
C ILE A 8 8.42 9.57 -7.89
N ILE A 9 7.82 10.63 -7.34
CA ILE A 9 7.49 10.69 -5.91
C ILE A 9 6.59 9.52 -5.51
N HIS A 10 5.54 9.25 -6.31
CA HIS A 10 4.63 8.14 -6.07
C HIS A 10 5.37 6.79 -6.00
N LEU A 11 6.26 6.53 -6.96
CA LEU A 11 7.04 5.29 -7.00
C LEU A 11 8.01 5.17 -5.82
N LEU A 12 8.66 6.25 -5.42
CA LEU A 12 9.51 6.26 -4.22
C LEU A 12 8.72 5.94 -2.95
N CYS A 13 7.54 6.53 -2.79
CA CYS A 13 6.64 6.21 -1.68
C CYS A 13 6.17 4.74 -1.74
N ALA A 14 5.86 4.23 -2.93
CA ALA A 14 5.44 2.84 -3.12
C ALA A 14 6.55 1.86 -2.74
N ILE A 15 7.80 2.13 -3.13
CA ILE A 15 8.97 1.30 -2.77
C ILE A 15 9.11 1.22 -1.25
N ILE A 16 9.01 2.35 -0.54
CA ILE A 16 9.16 2.36 0.92
C ILE A 16 7.99 1.62 1.60
N PHE A 17 6.76 1.86 1.14
CA PHE A 17 5.56 1.21 1.68
C PHE A 17 5.59 -0.32 1.48
N ILE A 18 5.81 -0.76 0.24
CA ILE A 18 5.86 -2.19 -0.11
C ILE A 18 7.05 -2.86 0.57
N GLY A 19 8.22 -2.21 0.59
CA GLY A 19 9.42 -2.74 1.22
C GLY A 19 9.24 -3.00 2.72
N PHE A 20 8.56 -2.09 3.42
CA PHE A 20 8.24 -2.32 4.84
C PHE A 20 7.29 -3.50 5.03
N ILE A 21 6.18 -3.53 4.29
CA ILE A 21 5.19 -4.61 4.41
C ILE A 21 5.82 -5.95 4.06
N PHE A 22 6.69 -5.99 3.05
CA PHE A 22 7.46 -7.17 2.70
C PHE A 22 8.34 -7.62 3.86
N ALA A 23 9.10 -6.71 4.49
CA ALA A 23 9.92 -7.04 5.65
C ALA A 23 9.08 -7.58 6.82
N ASP A 24 7.93 -6.96 7.08
CA ASP A 24 7.01 -7.38 8.15
C ASP A 24 6.43 -8.78 7.94
N VAL A 25 6.02 -9.10 6.71
CA VAL A 25 5.38 -10.37 6.39
C VAL A 25 6.39 -11.50 6.19
N VAL A 26 7.56 -11.22 5.60
CA VAL A 26 8.49 -12.26 5.12
C VAL A 26 9.73 -12.37 6.00
N ILE A 27 10.27 -11.26 6.47
CA ILE A 27 11.60 -11.23 7.11
C ILE A 27 11.47 -11.32 8.63
N PHE A 28 10.65 -10.48 9.24
CA PHE A 28 10.53 -10.39 10.69
C PHE A 28 10.06 -11.67 11.40
N PRO A 29 9.18 -12.52 10.83
CA PRO A 29 8.80 -13.77 11.48
C PRO A 29 9.97 -14.72 11.75
N VAL A 30 11.08 -14.61 11.00
CA VAL A 30 12.30 -15.40 11.25
C VAL A 30 12.90 -15.10 12.62
N ILE A 31 12.77 -13.87 13.11
CA ILE A 31 13.27 -13.46 14.44
C ILE A 31 12.53 -14.25 15.53
N LYS A 32 11.20 -14.37 15.42
CA LYS A 32 10.38 -15.16 16.36
C LYS A 32 10.85 -16.60 16.42
N ASN A 33 11.11 -17.20 15.27
CA ASN A 33 11.50 -18.62 15.17
C ASN A 33 12.93 -18.89 15.67
N LYS A 34 13.86 -17.95 15.48
CA LYS A 34 15.28 -18.17 15.82
C LYS A 34 15.70 -17.62 17.18
N LEU A 35 15.11 -16.50 17.61
CA LEU A 35 15.53 -15.75 18.80
C LEU A 35 14.46 -15.72 19.90
N GLY A 36 13.29 -16.32 19.68
CA GLY A 36 12.20 -16.37 20.64
C GLY A 36 11.26 -15.17 20.59
N GLU A 37 10.15 -15.29 21.30
CA GLU A 37 9.02 -14.35 21.24
C GLU A 37 9.31 -13.00 21.93
N GLU A 38 10.10 -13.00 22.99
CA GLU A 38 10.49 -11.78 23.70
C GLU A 38 11.37 -10.88 22.83
N THR A 39 12.42 -11.43 22.22
CA THR A 39 13.31 -10.68 21.31
C THR A 39 12.55 -10.20 20.07
N TYR A 40 11.64 -11.02 19.53
CA TYR A 40 10.75 -10.60 18.44
C TYR A 40 9.92 -9.38 18.84
N THR A 41 9.22 -9.45 19.97
CA THR A 41 8.33 -8.37 20.43
C THR A 41 9.09 -7.07 20.64
N ASN A 42 10.25 -7.12 21.32
CA ASN A 42 11.07 -5.94 21.56
C ASN A 42 11.61 -5.32 20.26
N THR A 43 12.09 -6.16 19.33
CA THR A 43 12.62 -5.72 18.04
C THR A 43 11.54 -5.08 17.18
N ILE A 44 10.38 -5.72 17.08
CA ILE A 44 9.26 -5.23 16.27
C ILE A 44 8.71 -3.94 16.86
N ASN A 45 8.58 -3.83 18.19
CA ASN A 45 8.16 -2.60 18.83
C ASN A 45 9.12 -1.44 18.53
N ALA A 46 10.44 -1.68 18.55
CA ALA A 46 11.42 -0.65 18.19
C ALA A 46 11.29 -0.21 16.73
N ILE A 47 11.19 -1.16 15.79
CA ILE A 47 11.03 -0.88 14.35
C ILE A 47 9.72 -0.15 14.07
N VAL A 48 8.60 -0.69 14.56
CA VAL A 48 7.25 -0.17 14.34
C VAL A 48 7.10 1.20 15.01
N SER A 49 7.71 1.46 16.18
CA SER A 49 7.64 2.79 16.81
C SER A 49 8.21 3.90 15.92
N ARG A 50 9.30 3.62 15.20
CA ARG A 50 9.86 4.51 14.19
C ARG A 50 8.99 4.53 12.93
N GLY A 51 8.54 3.36 12.51
CA GLY A 51 7.63 3.17 11.39
C GLY A 51 6.35 4.00 11.47
N LEU A 52 5.71 4.04 12.64
CA LEU A 52 4.47 4.80 12.87
C LEU A 52 4.62 6.31 12.67
N LYS A 53 5.84 6.86 12.72
CA LYS A 53 6.11 8.26 12.38
C LYS A 53 6.36 8.48 10.89
N ILE A 54 6.86 7.45 10.20
CA ILE A 54 7.31 7.53 8.81
C ILE A 54 6.20 7.08 7.83
N TYR A 55 5.48 6.01 8.15
CA TYR A 55 4.51 5.41 7.24
C TYR A 55 3.26 6.26 6.97
N PRO A 56 2.62 6.91 7.96
CA PRO A 56 1.42 7.70 7.66
C PRO A 56 1.67 8.84 6.67
N PRO A 57 2.75 9.66 6.80
CA PRO A 57 3.10 10.62 5.76
C PRO A 57 3.34 10.00 4.38
N ILE A 58 4.06 8.87 4.31
CA ILE A 58 4.34 8.18 3.04
C ILE A 58 3.06 7.68 2.38
N VAL A 59 2.16 7.06 3.14
CA VAL A 59 0.87 6.57 2.64
C VAL A 59 0.00 7.73 2.18
N LEU A 60 -0.01 8.86 2.90
CA LEU A 60 -0.74 10.06 2.48
C LEU A 60 -0.21 10.62 1.16
N ILE A 61 1.11 10.74 1.01
CA ILE A 61 1.74 11.18 -0.24
C ILE A 61 1.44 10.18 -1.37
N LEU A 62 1.46 8.88 -1.09
CA LEU A 62 1.15 7.84 -2.06
C LEU A 62 -0.30 7.96 -2.57
N ILE A 63 -1.26 8.17 -1.67
CA ILE A 63 -2.68 8.37 -2.02
C ILE A 63 -2.86 9.68 -2.80
N ALA A 64 -2.27 10.78 -2.34
CA ALA A 64 -2.40 12.08 -2.98
C ALA A 64 -1.81 12.10 -4.40
N SER A 65 -0.58 11.57 -4.55
CA SER A 65 0.08 11.46 -5.86
C SER A 65 -0.64 10.50 -6.80
N GLY A 66 -1.18 9.38 -6.27
CA GLY A 66 -2.00 8.45 -7.05
C GLY A 66 -3.30 9.09 -7.54
N GLY A 67 -4.00 9.82 -6.66
CA GLY A 67 -5.21 10.57 -7.01
C GLY A 67 -4.95 11.65 -8.06
N TYR A 68 -3.85 12.41 -7.92
CA TYR A 68 -3.44 13.39 -8.93
C TYR A 68 -3.24 12.73 -10.30
N MET A 69 -2.46 11.65 -10.38
CA MET A 69 -2.23 10.94 -11.65
C MET A 69 -3.53 10.40 -12.24
N PHE A 70 -4.45 9.91 -11.39
CA PHE A 70 -5.74 9.38 -11.84
C PHE A 70 -6.65 10.47 -12.44
N THR A 71 -6.65 11.69 -11.91
CA THR A 71 -7.46 12.80 -12.46
C THR A 71 -7.12 13.13 -13.90
N LYS A 72 -5.84 12.98 -14.29
CA LYS A 72 -5.39 13.18 -15.67
C LYS A 72 -5.95 12.14 -16.64
N TYR A 73 -6.27 10.94 -16.14
CA TYR A 73 -6.87 9.88 -16.94
C TYR A 73 -8.40 10.00 -17.05
N ILE A 74 -9.10 10.41 -16.00
CA ILE A 74 -10.56 10.62 -16.06
C ILE A 74 -10.94 11.83 -16.92
N ASN A 75 -10.12 12.88 -16.95
CA ASN A 75 -10.36 14.05 -17.81
C ASN A 75 -10.08 13.79 -19.30
N SER A 76 -9.99 12.54 -19.73
CA SER A 76 -9.84 12.21 -21.15
C SER A 76 -11.19 12.30 -21.87
N GLU A 77 -11.20 12.90 -23.06
CA GLU A 77 -12.41 13.00 -23.91
C GLU A 77 -12.96 11.62 -24.35
N LEU A 78 -12.18 10.56 -24.14
CA LEU A 78 -12.48 9.18 -24.47
C LEU A 78 -13.30 8.45 -23.38
N GLY A 79 -13.86 9.12 -22.37
CA GLY A 79 -14.63 8.47 -21.30
C GLY A 79 -13.77 7.62 -20.35
N VAL A 80 -14.38 6.69 -19.60
CA VAL A 80 -13.71 5.93 -18.52
C VAL A 80 -13.76 4.40 -18.72
N PHE A 81 -14.50 3.88 -19.70
CA PHE A 81 -14.71 2.43 -19.93
C PHE A 81 -14.47 1.97 -21.36
N ASN A 82 -13.89 2.82 -22.19
CA ASN A 82 -13.81 2.63 -23.63
C ASN A 82 -12.54 1.92 -24.09
N THR A 83 -11.51 1.80 -23.23
CA THR A 83 -10.25 1.15 -23.59
C THR A 83 -9.79 0.13 -22.54
N SER A 84 -9.04 -0.88 -22.98
CA SER A 84 -8.44 -1.89 -22.09
C SER A 84 -7.54 -1.24 -21.03
N LEU A 85 -6.83 -0.16 -21.39
CA LEU A 85 -5.99 0.62 -20.47
C LEU A 85 -6.84 1.23 -19.34
N GLN A 86 -8.00 1.80 -19.66
CA GLN A 86 -8.91 2.36 -18.65
C GLN A 86 -9.44 1.28 -17.70
N TRP A 87 -9.79 0.09 -18.20
CA TRP A 87 -10.19 -1.03 -17.36
C TRP A 87 -9.08 -1.46 -16.39
N ILE A 88 -7.83 -1.55 -16.86
CA ILE A 88 -6.68 -1.87 -15.99
C ILE A 88 -6.47 -0.77 -14.94
N LEU A 89 -6.64 0.50 -15.29
CA LEU A 89 -6.56 1.62 -14.34
C LEU A 89 -7.63 1.57 -13.26
N LEU A 90 -8.88 1.29 -13.63
CA LEU A 90 -9.98 1.14 -12.68
C LEU A 90 -9.76 -0.05 -11.75
N LEU A 91 -9.25 -1.17 -12.28
CA LEU A 91 -8.87 -2.32 -11.46
C LEU A 91 -7.77 -1.95 -10.47
N LYS A 92 -6.72 -1.25 -10.90
CA LYS A 92 -5.68 -0.73 -9.99
C LYS A 92 -6.28 0.17 -8.91
N LEU A 93 -7.16 1.09 -9.28
CA LEU A 93 -7.81 2.00 -8.33
C LEU A 93 -8.59 1.20 -7.28
N LEU A 94 -9.37 0.20 -7.70
CA LEU A 94 -10.11 -0.67 -6.79
C LEU A 94 -9.19 -1.36 -5.79
N LEU A 95 -8.08 -1.94 -6.26
CA LEU A 95 -7.10 -2.58 -5.36
C LEU A 95 -6.48 -1.59 -4.36
N VAL A 96 -6.15 -0.38 -4.81
CA VAL A 96 -5.64 0.68 -3.91
C VAL A 96 -6.69 1.08 -2.89
N LEU A 97 -7.96 1.24 -3.29
CA LEU A 97 -9.05 1.58 -2.36
C LEU A 97 -9.24 0.50 -1.29
N LEU A 98 -9.11 -0.78 -1.63
CA LEU A 98 -9.14 -1.87 -0.64
C LEU A 98 -8.01 -1.74 0.39
N ILE A 99 -6.79 -1.39 -0.04
CA ILE A 99 -5.67 -1.14 0.87
C ILE A 99 -5.99 0.07 1.76
N VAL A 100 -6.43 1.19 1.19
CA VAL A 100 -6.72 2.43 1.93
C VAL A 100 -7.81 2.21 2.98
N LEU A 101 -8.91 1.54 2.62
CA LEU A 101 -9.97 1.19 3.56
C LEU A 101 -9.46 0.30 4.69
N GLY A 102 -8.58 -0.66 4.38
CA GLY A 102 -7.94 -1.50 5.39
C GLY A 102 -7.01 -0.72 6.34
N VAL A 103 -6.24 0.24 5.82
CA VAL A 103 -5.43 1.15 6.65
C VAL A 103 -6.32 1.98 7.57
N ILE A 104 -7.37 2.60 7.03
CA ILE A 104 -8.31 3.40 7.83
C ILE A 104 -8.96 2.55 8.92
N TYR A 105 -9.43 1.34 8.58
CA TYR A 105 -10.04 0.42 9.53
C TYR A 105 -9.06 0.02 10.65
N THR A 106 -7.84 -0.39 10.31
CA THR A 106 -6.84 -0.82 11.31
C THR A 106 -6.41 0.35 12.21
N MET A 107 -6.27 1.55 11.65
CA MET A 107 -6.01 2.75 12.44
C MET A 107 -7.19 3.09 13.36
N TYR A 108 -8.43 3.01 12.87
CA TYR A 108 -9.63 3.24 13.67
C TYR A 108 -9.74 2.27 14.85
N CYS A 109 -9.54 0.96 14.62
CA CYS A 109 -9.49 -0.04 15.69
C CYS A 109 -8.41 0.29 16.72
N LYS A 110 -7.22 0.67 16.27
CA LYS A 110 -6.11 1.06 17.15
C LYS A 110 -6.42 2.29 18.00
N LEU A 111 -7.05 3.32 17.42
CA LEU A 111 -7.43 4.54 18.13
C LEU A 111 -8.58 4.31 19.13
N THR A 112 -9.53 3.45 18.78
CA THR A 112 -10.67 3.10 19.64
C THR A 112 -10.38 1.96 20.62
N LYS A 113 -9.14 1.43 20.63
CA LYS A 113 -8.73 0.25 21.41
C LYS A 113 -9.63 -0.97 21.21
N LYS A 114 -10.27 -1.07 20.04
CA LYS A 114 -11.09 -2.21 19.65
C LYS A 114 -10.21 -3.24 18.96
N GLU A 115 -10.49 -4.52 19.22
CA GLU A 115 -9.87 -5.58 18.45
C GLU A 115 -10.38 -5.54 17.00
N SER A 116 -9.46 -5.72 16.06
CA SER A 116 -9.80 -5.87 14.65
C SER A 116 -10.38 -7.26 14.39
N VAL A 117 -11.29 -7.35 13.42
CA VAL A 117 -11.82 -8.66 12.98
C VAL A 117 -10.69 -9.61 12.58
N ALA A 118 -10.88 -10.92 12.78
CA ALA A 118 -9.82 -11.93 12.63
C ALA A 118 -9.08 -11.86 11.28
N PHE A 119 -9.79 -11.61 10.19
CA PHE A 119 -9.17 -11.41 8.87
C PHE A 119 -8.21 -10.21 8.86
N MET A 120 -8.59 -9.08 9.45
CA MET A 120 -7.78 -7.86 9.45
C MET A 120 -6.52 -7.94 10.34
N GLN A 121 -6.40 -8.96 11.18
CA GLN A 121 -5.16 -9.23 11.92
C GLN A 121 -3.99 -9.58 10.99
N ARG A 122 -4.28 -10.08 9.78
CA ARG A 122 -3.27 -10.36 8.73
C ARG A 122 -3.26 -9.29 7.63
N PHE A 123 -3.70 -8.07 7.94
CA PHE A 123 -3.83 -6.98 6.97
C PHE A 123 -2.56 -6.77 6.12
N HIS A 124 -1.37 -6.77 6.73
CA HIS A 124 -0.12 -6.59 5.99
C HIS A 124 0.12 -7.67 4.91
N LEU A 125 -0.29 -8.92 5.14
CA LEU A 125 -0.21 -9.97 4.11
C LEU A 125 -1.13 -9.65 2.91
N TYR A 126 -2.38 -9.26 3.17
CA TYR A 126 -3.30 -8.88 2.10
C TYR A 126 -2.82 -7.63 1.36
N ALA A 127 -2.34 -6.63 2.09
CA ALA A 127 -1.77 -5.42 1.50
C ALA A 127 -0.57 -5.73 0.61
N LEU A 128 0.27 -6.70 0.98
CA LEU A 128 1.39 -7.16 0.14
C LEU A 128 0.90 -7.80 -1.16
N ILE A 129 -0.05 -8.73 -1.07
CA ILE A 129 -0.63 -9.41 -2.24
C ILE A 129 -1.26 -8.39 -3.20
N LEU A 130 -2.08 -7.48 -2.67
CA LEU A 130 -2.70 -6.42 -3.45
C LEU A 130 -1.66 -5.49 -4.08
N SER A 131 -0.60 -5.14 -3.34
CA SER A 131 0.50 -4.30 -3.86
C SER A 131 1.25 -4.97 -5.01
N ILE A 132 1.53 -6.26 -4.92
CA ILE A 132 2.15 -7.04 -6.01
C ILE A 132 1.24 -7.05 -7.24
N ALA A 133 -0.07 -7.29 -7.05
CA ALA A 133 -1.04 -7.23 -8.15
C ALA A 133 -1.06 -5.84 -8.82
N ILE A 134 -1.03 -4.75 -8.04
CA ILE A 134 -0.97 -3.38 -8.56
C ILE A 134 0.29 -3.16 -9.41
N VAL A 135 1.46 -3.67 -8.99
CA VAL A 135 2.71 -3.56 -9.75
C VAL A 135 2.63 -4.32 -11.07
N ILE A 136 2.09 -5.54 -11.06
CA ILE A 136 1.88 -6.35 -12.28
C ILE A 136 0.96 -5.62 -13.25
N LEU A 137 -0.21 -5.15 -12.76
CA LEU A 137 -1.16 -4.37 -13.57
C LEU A 137 -0.51 -3.11 -14.14
N ALA A 138 0.32 -2.41 -13.36
CA ALA A 138 1.03 -1.22 -13.83
C ALA A 138 1.98 -1.55 -14.99
N LYS A 139 2.61 -2.73 -15.00
CA LYS A 139 3.47 -3.14 -16.11
C LYS A 139 2.67 -3.60 -17.33
N LEU A 140 1.56 -4.30 -17.12
CA LEU A 140 0.66 -4.76 -18.18
C LEU A 140 0.11 -3.59 -19.01
N MET A 141 -0.11 -2.43 -18.40
CA MET A 141 -0.54 -1.21 -19.12
C MET A 141 0.40 -0.78 -20.26
N PHE A 142 1.66 -1.21 -20.28
CA PHE A 142 2.59 -0.89 -21.36
C PHE A 142 2.58 -1.89 -22.51
N VAL A 143 1.86 -3.01 -22.34
CA VAL A 143 1.83 -4.14 -23.29
C VAL A 143 0.45 -4.25 -23.97
N VAL A 144 -0.58 -3.67 -23.37
CA VAL A 144 -1.98 -3.68 -23.84
C VAL A 144 -2.32 -2.41 -24.59
#